data_AF-A0A839YEF6-F1
#
_entry.id   AF-A0A839YEF6-F1
#
_cell.length_a   1.000
_cell.length_b   1.000
_cell.length_c   1.000
_cell.angle_alpha   90.00
_cell.angle_beta   90.00
_cell.angle_gamma   90.00
#
_symmetry.space_group_name_H-M   'P 1'
#
loop_
_entity.id
_entity.type
_entity.pdbx_description
1 polymer ?
#
loop_
_entity_poly.entity_id
_entity_poly.type
_entity_poly.pdbx_seq_one_letter_code
_entity_poly.pdbx_strand_id
1 'polypeptide(L)'
;MMKRAGYTWTQDADAQLVALKARGLSAGAMSEQLGASRNAVLGRLHRLRAAGDPRVPAAEPSPIGGKLPSASAPATLGDRLADLVADEDLSIEDAAARLGISKREALALWQTIVDRRGEQAA
;
A
#
# COMPACT_ATOMS: atom_id res chain seq x y z
N MET A 1 -6.92 -23.06 -16.53
CA MET A 1 -7.51 -22.23 -15.46
C MET A 1 -7.85 -23.12 -14.28
N MET A 2 -7.20 -22.92 -13.12
CA MET A 2 -7.49 -23.69 -11.91
C MET A 2 -8.70 -23.07 -11.19
N LYS A 3 -9.79 -23.82 -11.07
CA LYS A 3 -11.01 -23.43 -10.36
C LYS A 3 -10.68 -23.46 -8.86
N ARG A 4 -10.47 -22.29 -8.23
CA ARG A 4 -10.25 -22.20 -6.78
C ARG A 4 -11.42 -22.85 -6.05
N ALA A 5 -11.14 -23.75 -5.11
CA ALA A 5 -12.14 -24.28 -4.19
C ALA A 5 -12.86 -23.10 -3.52
N GLY A 6 -14.18 -23.05 -3.68
CA GLY A 6 -14.99 -21.95 -3.16
C GLY A 6 -15.04 -22.00 -1.65
N TYR A 7 -14.79 -20.87 -1.00
CA TYR A 7 -15.14 -20.69 0.41
C TYR A 7 -16.68 -20.77 0.55
N THR A 8 -17.17 -21.64 1.41
CA THR A 8 -18.61 -21.79 1.67
C THR A 8 -19.07 -20.74 2.67
N TRP A 9 -19.94 -19.83 2.24
CA TRP A 9 -20.55 -18.83 3.11
C TRP A 9 -21.72 -19.43 3.89
N THR A 10 -21.56 -19.58 5.19
CA THR A 10 -22.63 -19.94 6.14
C THR A 10 -23.21 -18.69 6.81
N GLN A 11 -24.34 -18.84 7.50
CA GLN A 11 -24.91 -17.75 8.30
C GLN A 11 -23.94 -17.28 9.40
N ASP A 12 -23.21 -18.21 10.02
CA ASP A 12 -22.17 -17.88 11.02
C ASP A 12 -21.01 -17.10 10.39
N ALA A 13 -20.60 -17.46 9.17
CA ALA A 13 -19.56 -16.75 8.45
C ALA A 13 -20.00 -15.32 8.06
N ASP A 14 -21.27 -15.13 7.70
CA ASP A 14 -21.82 -13.79 7.45
C ASP A 14 -21.90 -12.96 8.74
N ALA A 15 -22.33 -13.57 9.85
CA ALA A 15 -22.38 -12.91 11.15
C ALA A 15 -20.98 -12.44 11.59
N GLN A 16 -19.98 -13.31 11.44
CA GLN A 16 -18.58 -12.96 11.69
C GLN A 16 -18.10 -11.85 10.75
N LEU A 17 -18.33 -11.97 9.44
CA LEU A 17 -17.95 -10.96 8.46
C LEU A 17 -18.53 -9.58 8.80
N VAL A 18 -19.80 -9.54 9.18
CA VAL A 18 -20.49 -8.32 9.62
C VAL A 18 -19.86 -7.76 10.90
N ALA A 19 -19.63 -8.59 11.90
CA ALA A 19 -19.01 -8.19 13.16
C ALA A 19 -17.61 -7.60 12.93
N LEU A 20 -16.80 -8.22 12.06
CA LEU A 20 -15.48 -7.71 11.73
C LEU A 20 -15.54 -6.39 10.96
N LYS A 21 -16.51 -6.24 10.05
CA LYS A 21 -16.71 -4.99 9.32
C LYS A 21 -17.18 -3.86 10.26
N ALA A 22 -18.05 -4.16 11.21
CA ALA A 22 -18.50 -3.21 12.24
C ALA A 22 -17.35 -2.74 13.15
N ARG A 23 -16.36 -3.62 13.40
CA ARG A 23 -15.10 -3.28 14.10
C ARG A 23 -14.11 -2.46 13.25
N GLY A 24 -14.46 -2.13 12.01
CA GLY A 24 -13.61 -1.33 11.12
C GLY A 24 -12.45 -2.09 10.47
N LEU A 25 -12.43 -3.43 10.51
CA LEU A 25 -11.35 -4.19 9.90
C LEU A 25 -11.31 -4.02 8.38
N SER A 26 -10.09 -4.05 7.83
CA SER A 26 -9.86 -4.05 6.40
C SER A 26 -10.24 -5.40 5.78
N ALA A 27 -10.52 -5.42 4.47
CA ALA A 27 -10.83 -6.67 3.76
C ALA A 27 -9.69 -7.70 3.79
N GLY A 28 -8.43 -7.25 3.94
CA GLY A 28 -7.29 -8.15 4.12
C GLY A 28 -7.32 -8.84 5.48
N ALA A 29 -7.48 -8.06 6.56
CA ALA A 29 -7.56 -8.61 7.91
C ALA A 29 -8.78 -9.53 8.10
N MET A 30 -9.93 -9.18 7.49
CA MET A 30 -11.11 -10.06 7.48
C MET A 30 -10.85 -11.37 6.72
N SER A 31 -10.08 -11.31 5.64
CA SER A 31 -9.74 -12.48 4.82
C SER A 31 -8.88 -13.49 5.59
N GLU A 32 -7.92 -12.99 6.38
CA GLU A 32 -7.07 -13.81 7.25
C GLU A 32 -7.88 -14.49 8.36
N GLN A 33 -8.80 -13.76 8.99
CA GLN A 33 -9.62 -14.32 10.08
C GLN A 33 -10.65 -15.34 9.59
N LEU A 34 -11.23 -15.12 8.41
CA LEU A 34 -12.25 -16.02 7.85
C LEU A 34 -11.65 -17.17 7.04
N GLY A 35 -10.35 -17.15 6.72
CA GLY A 35 -9.74 -18.11 5.79
C GLY A 35 -10.28 -18.01 4.36
N ALA A 36 -10.94 -16.90 4.03
CA ALA A 36 -11.47 -16.61 2.69
C ALA A 36 -10.50 -15.70 1.93
N SER A 37 -10.58 -15.66 0.59
CA SER A 37 -9.80 -14.66 -0.15
C SER A 37 -10.36 -13.25 0.03
N ARG A 38 -9.50 -12.22 -0.03
CA ARG A 38 -9.90 -10.80 0.00
C ARG A 38 -11.04 -10.49 -0.99
N ASN A 39 -10.96 -11.03 -2.20
CA ASN A 39 -12.00 -10.80 -3.23
C ASN A 39 -13.31 -11.53 -2.89
N ALA A 40 -13.25 -12.70 -2.26
CA ALA A 40 -14.45 -13.40 -1.78
C ALA A 40 -15.16 -12.59 -0.67
N VAL A 41 -14.39 -12.02 0.26
CA VAL A 41 -14.88 -11.14 1.34
C VAL A 41 -15.57 -9.90 0.75
N LEU A 42 -14.90 -9.18 -0.16
CA LEU A 42 -15.47 -7.99 -0.81
C LEU A 42 -16.74 -8.33 -1.60
N GLY A 43 -16.72 -9.42 -2.36
CA GLY A 43 -17.89 -9.89 -3.11
C GLY A 43 -19.06 -10.28 -2.20
N ARG A 44 -18.79 -10.88 -1.04
CA ARG A 44 -19.84 -11.20 -0.07
C ARG A 44 -20.44 -9.96 0.57
N LEU A 45 -19.62 -9.02 1.03
CA LEU A 45 -20.09 -7.74 1.56
C LEU A 45 -20.96 -6.98 0.55
N HIS A 46 -20.57 -6.98 -0.73
CA HIS A 46 -21.37 -6.36 -1.77
C HIS A 46 -22.74 -7.02 -1.93
N ARG A 47 -22.79 -8.36 -1.94
CA ARG A 47 -24.07 -9.10 -2.01
C ARG A 47 -24.96 -8.87 -0.79
N LEU A 48 -24.40 -8.85 0.42
CA LEU A 48 -25.17 -8.60 1.63
C LEU A 48 -25.75 -7.16 1.63
N ARG A 49 -24.99 -6.17 1.15
CA ARG A 49 -25.49 -4.80 0.94
C ARG A 49 -26.57 -4.72 -0.12
N ALA A 50 -26.39 -5.41 -1.25
CA ALA A 50 -27.39 -5.46 -2.32
C ALA A 50 -28.70 -6.14 -1.88
N ALA A 51 -28.60 -7.10 -0.94
CA ALA A 51 -29.76 -7.71 -0.30
C ALA A 51 -30.43 -6.80 0.75
N GLY A 52 -29.89 -5.60 1.02
CA GLY A 52 -30.42 -4.67 1.99
C GLY A 52 -30.21 -5.11 3.45
N ASP A 53 -29.21 -5.95 3.73
CA ASP A 53 -28.95 -6.41 5.09
C ASP A 53 -28.54 -5.23 5.99
N PRO A 54 -29.36 -4.85 6.98
CA PRO A 54 -29.12 -3.66 7.81
C PRO A 54 -27.90 -3.82 8.71
N ARG A 55 -27.41 -5.05 8.89
CA ARG A 55 -26.26 -5.34 9.74
C ARG A 55 -24.94 -5.00 9.04
N VAL A 56 -24.92 -4.94 7.71
CA VAL A 56 -23.73 -4.51 6.98
C VAL A 56 -23.69 -2.98 6.98
N PRO A 57 -22.72 -2.34 7.67
CA PRO A 57 -22.60 -0.91 7.58
C PRO A 57 -22.40 -0.49 6.13
N ALA A 58 -22.92 0.69 5.79
CA ALA A 58 -22.75 1.30 4.49
C ALA A 58 -21.26 1.26 4.09
N ALA A 59 -20.98 1.35 2.80
CA ALA A 59 -19.61 1.56 2.37
C ALA A 59 -19.15 2.91 2.91
N GLU A 60 -18.65 2.94 4.15
CA GLU A 60 -17.72 3.96 4.61
C GLU A 60 -16.69 4.07 3.48
N PRO A 61 -16.41 5.27 2.96
CA PRO A 61 -15.27 5.47 2.11
C PRO A 61 -14.07 5.07 2.97
N SER A 62 -13.64 3.81 2.85
CA SER A 62 -12.32 3.41 3.32
C SER A 62 -11.40 4.45 2.70
N PRO A 63 -10.61 5.19 3.50
CA PRO A 63 -9.76 6.25 2.98
C PRO A 63 -9.04 5.67 1.78
N ILE A 64 -9.45 6.17 0.61
CA ILE A 64 -9.13 5.61 -0.69
C ILE A 64 -7.64 5.43 -0.68
N GLY A 65 -7.18 4.17 -0.73
CA GLY A 65 -5.79 3.82 -0.97
C GLY A 65 -4.84 4.86 -0.40
N GLY A 66 -4.97 5.15 0.89
CA GLY A 66 -3.91 5.81 1.61
C GLY A 66 -2.72 4.89 1.42
N LYS A 67 -1.93 5.15 0.39
CA LYS A 67 -0.48 5.15 0.51
C LYS A 67 -0.28 6.01 1.75
N LEU A 68 -0.35 5.38 2.93
CA LEU A 68 0.43 5.82 4.06
C LEU A 68 1.78 6.10 3.39
N PRO A 69 2.30 7.34 3.43
CA PRO A 69 3.66 7.55 2.97
C PRO A 69 4.44 6.43 3.64
N SER A 70 5.09 5.62 2.80
CA SER A 70 5.79 4.43 3.24
C SER A 70 6.95 4.90 4.09
N ALA A 71 6.66 5.34 5.31
CA ALA A 71 7.60 5.48 6.38
C ALA A 71 8.11 4.06 6.58
N SER A 72 9.32 3.82 6.08
CA SER A 72 10.03 2.54 6.04
C SER A 72 10.04 1.77 4.72
N ALA A 73 10.18 2.45 3.57
CA ALA A 73 11.23 1.97 2.66
C ALA A 73 12.57 2.48 3.25
N PRO A 74 13.67 1.71 3.29
CA PRO A 74 14.96 2.33 3.51
C PRO A 74 15.11 3.36 2.39
N ALA A 75 15.16 4.65 2.75
CA ALA A 75 15.52 5.70 1.81
C ALA A 75 16.73 5.18 1.03
N THR A 76 16.54 4.94 -0.27
CA THR A 76 17.59 4.33 -1.08
C THR A 76 18.81 5.24 -1.01
N LEU A 77 20.01 4.74 -1.32
CA LEU A 77 21.19 5.62 -1.37
C LEU A 77 20.95 6.84 -2.27
N GLY A 78 20.14 6.70 -3.33
CA GLY A 78 19.70 7.80 -4.17
C GLY A 78 18.74 8.78 -3.47
N ASP A 79 17.76 8.30 -2.72
CA ASP A 79 16.83 9.17 -1.98
C ASP A 79 17.58 9.98 -0.91
N ARG A 80 18.49 9.34 -0.17
CA ARG A 80 19.34 10.02 0.82
C ARG A 80 20.29 11.02 0.18
N LEU A 81 20.82 10.71 -1.00
CA LEU A 81 21.64 11.65 -1.78
C LEU A 81 20.81 12.87 -2.22
N ALA A 82 19.56 12.65 -2.65
CA ALA A 82 18.67 13.73 -3.05
C ALA A 82 18.30 14.65 -1.88
N ASP A 83 18.01 14.07 -0.71
CA ASP A 83 17.69 14.83 0.49
C ASP A 83 18.89 15.69 0.94
N LEU A 84 20.11 15.14 0.95
CA LEU A 84 21.32 15.88 1.30
C LEU A 84 21.62 17.04 0.34
N VAL A 85 21.42 16.84 -0.96
CA VAL A 85 21.63 17.90 -1.96
C VAL A 85 20.53 18.97 -1.90
N ALA A 86 19.28 18.59 -1.61
CA ALA A 86 18.14 19.50 -1.59
C ALA A 86 17.98 20.29 -0.28
N ASP A 87 18.23 19.67 0.87
CA ASP A 87 17.96 20.26 2.20
C ASP A 87 19.17 20.97 2.79
N GLU A 88 20.41 20.53 2.48
CA GLU A 88 21.64 21.08 3.06
C GLU A 88 22.45 21.93 2.07
N ASP A 89 21.94 22.16 0.83
CA ASP A 89 22.64 22.84 -0.28
C ASP A 89 24.07 22.29 -0.51
N LEU A 90 24.23 20.99 -0.28
CA LEU A 90 25.52 20.30 -0.40
C LEU A 90 25.82 19.99 -1.86
N SER A 91 27.11 20.07 -2.21
CA SER A 91 27.57 19.53 -3.47
C SER A 91 27.37 18.01 -3.51
N ILE A 92 27.17 17.44 -4.70
CA ILE A 92 27.04 15.98 -4.89
C ILE A 92 28.25 15.23 -4.32
N GLU A 93 29.44 15.84 -4.33
CA GLU A 93 30.67 15.26 -3.79
C GLU A 93 30.65 15.18 -2.26
N ASP A 94 30.18 16.23 -1.59
CA ASP A 94 30.08 16.27 -0.13
C ASP A 94 28.99 15.31 0.37
N ALA A 95 27.88 15.23 -0.37
CA ALA A 95 26.82 14.26 -0.10
C ALA A 95 27.30 12.82 -0.31
N ALA A 96 28.13 12.56 -1.33
CA ALA A 96 28.76 11.26 -1.56
C ALA A 96 29.70 10.86 -0.40
N ALA A 97 30.53 11.81 0.05
CA ALA A 97 31.45 11.59 1.17
C ALA A 97 30.69 11.25 2.46
N ARG A 98 29.58 11.94 2.73
CA ARG A 98 28.73 11.71 3.91
C ARG A 98 27.98 10.38 3.86
N LEU A 99 27.64 9.90 2.67
CA LEU A 99 27.01 8.58 2.45
C LEU A 99 28.03 7.44 2.35
N GLY A 100 29.34 7.74 2.34
CA GLY A 100 30.40 6.74 2.21
C GLY A 100 30.44 6.07 0.83
N ILE A 101 29.90 6.73 -0.21
CA ILE A 101 29.86 6.22 -1.58
C ILE A 101 30.85 6.97 -2.48
N SER A 102 31.25 6.35 -3.59
CA SER A 102 32.15 7.00 -4.54
C SER A 102 31.45 8.13 -5.30
N LYS A 103 32.20 9.17 -5.71
CA LYS A 103 31.70 10.24 -6.57
C LYS A 103 30.98 9.72 -7.83
N ARG A 104 31.55 8.67 -8.46
CA ARG A 104 30.96 8.04 -9.66
C ARG A 104 29.59 7.42 -9.37
N GLU A 105 29.44 6.78 -8.21
CA GLU A 105 28.19 6.17 -7.78
C GLU A 105 27.14 7.21 -7.42
N ALA A 106 27.53 8.30 -6.74
CA ALA A 106 26.64 9.42 -6.46
C ALA A 106 26.12 10.09 -7.74
N LEU A 107 26.98 10.31 -8.74
CA LEU A 107 26.57 10.84 -10.04
C LEU A 107 25.60 9.92 -10.79
N ALA A 108 25.83 8.60 -10.76
CA ALA A 108 24.93 7.63 -11.39
C ALA A 108 23.54 7.61 -10.73
N LEU A 109 23.50 7.71 -9.40
CA LEU A 109 22.25 7.83 -8.63
C LEU A 109 21.54 9.15 -8.96
N TRP A 110 22.28 10.26 -8.99
CA TRP A 110 21.73 11.58 -9.33
C TRP A 110 21.14 11.60 -10.75
N GLN A 111 21.83 11.02 -11.73
CA GLN A 111 21.31 10.92 -13.11
C GLN A 111 19.99 10.13 -13.15
N THR A 112 19.93 8.98 -12.46
CA THR A 112 18.71 8.17 -12.36
C THR A 112 17.53 8.95 -11.76
N ILE A 113 17.81 9.82 -10.78
CA ILE A 113 16.80 10.67 -10.13
C ILE A 113 16.31 11.77 -11.08
N VAL A 114 17.24 12.42 -11.80
CA VAL A 114 16.92 13.45 -12.80
C VAL A 114 16.09 12.86 -13.94
N ASP A 115 16.46 11.70 -14.47
CA ASP A 115 15.74 11.01 -15.55
C ASP A 115 14.29 10.71 -15.14
N ARG A 116 14.11 10.13 -13.94
CA ARG A 116 12.77 9.84 -13.39
C ARG A 116 11.93 11.10 -13.19
N ARG A 117 12.53 12.22 -12.77
CA ARG A 117 11.81 13.49 -12.57
C ARG A 117 11.47 14.17 -13.91
N GLY A 118 12.31 14.00 -14.93
CA GLY A 118 12.05 14.46 -16.29
C GLY A 118 10.90 13.73 -16.97
N GLU A 119 10.79 12.41 -16.78
CA GLU A 119 9.68 11.60 -17.31
C GLU A 119 8.31 11.93 -16.71
N GLN A 120 8.26 12.56 -15.53
CA GLN A 120 7.00 12.97 -14.88
C GLN A 120 6.47 14.33 -15.37
N ALA A 121 7.19 15.02 -16.24
CA ALA A 121 6.86 16.36 -16.73
C ALA A 121 6.49 16.42 -18.23
N ALA A 122 6.35 15.27 -18.91
CA ALA A 122 5.96 15.14 -20.32
C ALA A 122 4.60 14.44 -20.47
#